data_AF-A0A1V5MLI0-F1
#
_entry.id   AF-A0A1V5MLI0-F1
#
_cell.length_a   1.000
_cell.length_b   1.000
_cell.length_c   1.000
_cell.angle_alpha   90.00
_cell.angle_beta   90.00
_cell.angle_gamma   90.00
#
_symmetry.space_group_name_H-M   'P 1'
#
loop_
_entity.id
_entity.type
_entity.pdbx_description
1 polymer ?
#
loop_
_entity_poly.entity_id
_entity_poly.type
_entity_poly.pdbx_seq_one_letter_code
_entity_poly.pdbx_strand_id
1 'polypeptide(L)'
;MGTNWFVVGTDGSLHTSGDGLVWTTQSSALSFVTLYGTLNRKYVTDPNPQYLIGLVKDDTGAYFGVRSPDGLVWEKGKALDADFPVREAAHIRGATVTKVQFMTVMSGFRADGNASTSVWSSENGLQWFLVRQQASLPVVGLKGNNLVYYGGNLISLGGIASTGSYVTTAYLSKDHGKQWIAVPEKWVFPDLEAGLAYGTLLVEQVEDTVNDKDRLFFWYFGGETAGQINGKVWKACEYHMLFQRR
;
A
#
# COMPACT_ATOMS: atom_id res chain seq x y z
N MET A 1 10.76 -11.44 11.76
CA MET A 1 9.70 -12.40 11.42
C MET A 1 10.35 -13.59 10.73
N GLY A 2 9.88 -14.81 11.03
CA GLY A 2 10.31 -16.01 10.29
C GLY A 2 9.85 -15.95 8.83
N THR A 3 10.25 -16.95 8.04
CA THR A 3 9.91 -17.14 6.62
C THR A 3 8.44 -17.52 6.38
N ASN A 4 7.52 -16.97 7.17
CA ASN A 4 6.10 -17.30 7.09
C ASN A 4 5.35 -16.33 6.16
N TRP A 5 4.49 -16.91 5.34
CA TRP A 5 3.51 -16.25 4.49
C TRP A 5 2.19 -16.11 5.25
N PHE A 6 1.49 -15.01 5.02
CA PHE A 6 0.22 -14.70 5.66
C PHE A 6 -0.80 -14.28 4.62
N VAL A 7 -2.03 -14.81 4.70
CA VAL A 7 -3.15 -14.46 3.83
C VAL A 7 -4.43 -14.34 4.66
N VAL A 8 -5.28 -13.39 4.29
CA VAL A 8 -6.61 -13.22 4.88
C VAL A 8 -7.65 -13.85 3.95
N GLY A 9 -8.45 -14.77 4.49
CA GLY A 9 -9.59 -15.37 3.81
C GLY A 9 -10.73 -14.38 3.62
N THR A 10 -11.63 -14.65 2.68
CA THR A 10 -12.81 -13.80 2.44
C THR A 10 -13.82 -13.81 3.59
N ASP A 11 -13.73 -14.79 4.48
CA ASP A 11 -14.49 -14.91 5.73
C ASP A 11 -13.83 -14.17 6.91
N GLY A 12 -12.67 -13.55 6.68
CA GLY A 12 -11.88 -12.83 7.68
C GLY A 12 -11.01 -13.73 8.55
N SER A 13 -10.84 -15.00 8.19
CA SER A 13 -9.86 -15.89 8.82
C SER A 13 -8.43 -15.53 8.40
N LEU A 14 -7.45 -15.76 9.27
CA LEU A 14 -6.03 -15.59 8.97
C LEU A 14 -5.41 -16.97 8.70
N HIS A 15 -4.70 -17.10 7.59
CA HIS A 15 -3.95 -18.32 7.26
C HIS A 15 -2.45 -18.04 7.22
N THR A 16 -1.67 -19.03 7.62
CA THR A 16 -0.20 -18.98 7.59
C THR A 16 0.37 -20.17 6.85
N SER A 17 1.50 -19.96 6.19
CA SER A 17 2.26 -21.01 5.53
C SER A 17 3.76 -20.76 5.70
N GLY A 18 4.54 -21.83 5.92
CA GLY A 18 6.01 -21.73 5.91
C GLY A 18 6.63 -21.81 4.51
N ASP A 19 5.88 -22.32 3.53
CA ASP A 19 6.36 -22.64 2.18
C ASP A 19 5.52 -22.02 1.05
N GLY A 20 4.38 -21.40 1.39
CA GLY A 20 3.41 -20.86 0.45
C GLY A 20 2.51 -21.92 -0.22
N LEU A 21 2.70 -23.21 0.08
CA LEU A 21 1.97 -24.33 -0.51
C LEU A 21 0.95 -24.93 0.47
N VAL A 22 1.38 -25.16 1.71
CA VAL A 22 0.53 -25.73 2.76
C VAL A 22 0.08 -24.62 3.70
N TRP A 23 -1.22 -24.43 3.82
CA TRP A 23 -1.83 -23.35 4.60
C TRP A 23 -2.55 -23.89 5.83
N THR A 24 -2.31 -23.25 6.97
CA THR A 24 -2.99 -23.55 8.23
C THR A 24 -3.76 -22.32 8.69
N THR A 25 -5.04 -22.49 9.04
CA THR A 25 -5.85 -21.44 9.66
C THR A 25 -5.36 -21.16 11.08
N GLN A 26 -5.07 -19.90 11.38
CA GLN A 26 -4.71 -19.44 12.71
C GLN A 26 -5.97 -19.27 13.56
N SER A 27 -5.91 -19.76 14.79
CA SER A 27 -6.96 -19.50 15.77
C SER A 27 -6.84 -18.06 16.25
N SER A 28 -7.83 -17.23 15.94
CA SER A 28 -7.92 -15.84 16.38
C SER A 28 -9.37 -15.47 16.61
N ALA A 29 -9.63 -14.65 17.63
CA ALA A 29 -10.95 -14.05 17.85
C ALA A 29 -11.16 -12.78 17.01
N LEU A 30 -10.16 -12.35 16.24
CA LEU A 30 -10.24 -11.18 15.37
C LEU A 30 -10.76 -11.57 13.98
N SER A 31 -11.65 -10.76 13.42
CA SER A 31 -12.05 -10.86 12.01
C SER A 31 -11.16 -9.95 11.17
N PHE A 32 -10.24 -10.54 10.40
CA PHE A 32 -9.32 -9.80 9.56
C PHE A 32 -9.99 -9.30 8.29
N VAL A 33 -9.63 -8.07 7.89
CA VAL A 33 -10.10 -7.45 6.65
C VAL A 33 -8.98 -7.48 5.62
N THR A 34 -7.76 -7.13 6.03
CA THR A 34 -6.58 -7.15 5.16
C THR A 34 -5.29 -7.08 5.97
N LEU A 35 -4.17 -7.42 5.33
CA LEU A 35 -2.82 -7.20 5.82
C LEU A 35 -2.14 -6.15 4.93
N TYR A 36 -1.51 -5.16 5.56
CA TYR A 36 -0.81 -4.09 4.84
C TYR A 36 0.69 -4.35 4.67
N GLY A 37 1.24 -5.36 5.35
CA GLY A 37 2.66 -5.68 5.34
C GLY A 37 3.35 -5.32 6.66
N THR A 38 4.66 -5.08 6.63
CA THR A 38 5.46 -4.98 7.86
C THR A 38 6.05 -3.60 8.11
N LEU A 39 6.08 -3.17 9.37
CA LEU A 39 6.80 -1.97 9.83
C LEU A 39 7.86 -2.34 10.87
N ASN A 40 9.05 -1.75 10.75
CA ASN A 40 10.11 -1.82 11.75
C ASN A 40 9.73 -0.96 12.97
N ARG A 41 10.10 -1.38 14.18
CA ARG A 41 9.95 -0.54 15.38
C ARG A 41 11.19 0.35 15.55
N LYS A 42 10.98 1.66 15.67
CA LYS A 42 12.03 2.70 15.61
C LYS A 42 12.89 2.83 16.88
N TYR A 43 12.40 2.43 18.05
CA TYR A 43 13.00 2.81 19.33
C TYR A 43 13.89 1.71 19.92
N VAL A 44 15.08 2.11 20.37
CA VAL A 44 16.27 1.30 20.77
C VAL A 44 16.00 0.23 21.84
N THR A 45 14.89 0.33 22.58
CA THR A 45 14.56 -0.60 23.67
C THR A 45 13.65 -1.75 23.25
N ASP A 46 13.30 -1.88 21.97
CA ASP A 46 12.41 -2.93 21.51
C ASP A 46 13.15 -4.20 21.07
N PRO A 47 12.89 -5.37 21.67
CA PRO A 47 13.54 -6.62 21.28
C PRO A 47 13.04 -7.18 19.94
N ASN A 48 11.94 -6.66 19.36
CA ASN A 48 11.36 -7.17 18.12
C ASN A 48 11.69 -6.29 16.90
N PRO A 49 12.27 -6.86 15.82
CA PRO A 49 12.73 -6.05 14.69
C PRO A 49 11.60 -5.50 13.81
N GLN A 50 10.45 -6.19 13.73
CA GLN A 50 9.35 -5.91 12.78
C GLN A 50 7.98 -6.37 13.29
N TYR A 51 6.93 -5.65 12.91
CA TYR A 51 5.53 -6.00 13.18
C TYR A 51 4.73 -6.11 11.88
N LEU A 52 3.87 -7.13 11.80
CA LEU A 52 2.93 -7.35 10.71
C LEU A 52 1.72 -6.51 11.04
N ILE A 53 1.30 -5.68 10.08
CA ILE A 53 0.23 -4.71 10.25
C ILE A 53 -0.98 -5.15 9.44
N GLY A 54 -2.16 -5.00 10.02
CA GLY A 54 -3.41 -5.32 9.36
C GLY A 54 -4.56 -4.44 9.81
N LEU A 55 -5.72 -4.74 9.25
CA LEU A 55 -7.00 -4.16 9.59
C LEU A 55 -7.93 -5.29 10.03
N VAL A 56 -8.66 -5.07 11.13
CA VAL A 56 -9.70 -6.00 11.60
C VAL A 56 -11.01 -5.27 11.77
N LYS A 57 -12.09 -6.03 11.78
CA LYS A 57 -13.44 -5.61 12.10
C LYS A 57 -13.89 -6.31 13.39
N ASP A 58 -14.58 -5.62 14.27
CA ASP A 58 -15.21 -6.24 15.43
C ASP A 58 -16.70 -6.54 15.21
N ASP A 59 -17.32 -7.20 16.18
CA ASP A 59 -18.73 -7.61 16.12
C ASP A 59 -19.71 -6.42 16.08
N THR A 60 -19.27 -5.24 16.52
CA THR A 60 -20.07 -4.00 16.42
C THR A 60 -20.00 -3.38 15.04
N GLY A 61 -19.09 -3.85 14.20
CA GLY A 61 -18.82 -3.35 12.86
C GLY A 61 -17.76 -2.25 12.80
N ALA A 62 -17.10 -1.94 13.92
CA ALA A 62 -16.02 -0.96 13.97
C ALA A 62 -14.71 -1.55 13.45
N TYR A 63 -13.87 -0.69 12.85
CA TYR A 63 -12.61 -1.08 12.23
C TYR A 63 -11.42 -0.61 13.05
N PHE A 64 -10.39 -1.45 13.14
CA PHE A 64 -9.21 -1.18 13.95
C PHE A 64 -7.94 -1.56 13.20
N GLY A 65 -6.92 -0.72 13.34
CA GLY A 65 -5.55 -1.11 13.04
C GLY A 65 -5.06 -2.15 14.04
N VAL A 66 -4.39 -3.19 13.56
CA VAL A 66 -3.78 -4.22 14.40
C VAL A 66 -2.34 -4.43 14.02
N ARG A 67 -1.55 -4.94 14.97
CA ARG A 67 -0.19 -5.39 14.68
C ARG A 67 0.13 -6.70 15.40
N SER A 68 1.10 -7.43 14.87
CA SER A 68 1.61 -8.64 15.51
C SER A 68 3.12 -8.80 15.29
N PRO A 69 3.90 -9.19 16.31
CA PRO A 69 5.32 -9.50 16.14
C PRO A 69 5.57 -10.84 15.44
N ASP A 70 4.62 -11.79 15.53
CA ASP A 70 4.80 -13.19 15.13
C ASP A 70 3.64 -13.75 14.28
N GLY A 71 2.56 -12.99 14.11
CA GLY A 71 1.33 -13.41 13.45
C GLY A 71 0.37 -14.23 14.31
N LEU A 72 0.74 -14.50 15.57
CA LEU A 72 -0.06 -15.28 16.53
C LEU A 72 -0.69 -14.37 17.58
N VAL A 73 0.11 -13.48 18.17
CA VAL A 73 -0.35 -12.54 19.19
C VAL A 73 -0.61 -11.19 18.54
N TRP A 74 -1.85 -10.72 18.61
CA TRP A 74 -2.28 -9.48 17.96
C TRP A 74 -2.61 -8.39 18.98
N GLU A 75 -2.03 -7.21 18.77
CA GLU A 75 -2.38 -5.99 19.49
C GLU A 75 -3.40 -5.20 18.67
N LYS A 76 -4.47 -4.73 19.32
CA LYS A 76 -5.52 -3.92 18.71
C LYS A 76 -5.38 -2.44 19.08
N GLY A 77 -5.46 -1.58 18.08
CA GLY A 77 -5.37 -0.13 18.23
C GLY A 77 -6.69 0.54 18.63
N LYS A 78 -6.80 1.83 18.31
CA LYS A 78 -8.05 2.59 18.46
C LYS A 78 -8.98 2.36 17.27
N ALA A 79 -10.27 2.58 17.49
CA ALA A 79 -11.26 2.59 16.41
C ALA A 79 -10.88 3.65 15.37
N LEU A 80 -11.01 3.31 14.10
CA LEU A 80 -10.72 4.18 12.97
C LEU A 80 -11.94 5.04 12.64
N ASP A 81 -11.68 6.25 12.15
CA ASP A 81 -12.73 7.19 11.78
C ASP A 81 -13.52 6.71 10.55
N ALA A 82 -14.74 7.22 10.39
CA ALA A 82 -15.68 6.78 9.36
C ALA A 82 -15.16 6.96 7.92
N ASP A 83 -14.22 7.88 7.67
CA ASP A 83 -13.63 8.09 6.34
C ASP A 83 -12.47 7.15 6.01
N PHE A 84 -11.98 6.36 6.99
CA PHE A 84 -10.90 5.40 6.77
C PHE A 84 -11.31 4.37 5.71
N PRO A 85 -10.46 4.12 4.70
CA PRO A 85 -10.78 3.15 3.67
C PRO A 85 -10.55 1.71 4.14
N VAL A 86 -11.60 0.91 4.09
CA VAL A 86 -11.63 -0.46 4.61
C VAL A 86 -11.69 -1.52 3.50
N ARG A 87 -11.92 -1.11 2.25
CA ARG A 87 -11.94 -2.00 1.08
C ARG A 87 -11.25 -1.35 -0.11
N GLU A 88 -10.49 -2.15 -0.86
CA GLU A 88 -9.79 -1.72 -2.09
C GLU A 88 -8.89 -0.49 -1.90
N ALA A 89 -8.41 -0.29 -0.66
CA ALA A 89 -7.49 0.76 -0.32
C ALA A 89 -6.11 0.48 -0.93
N ALA A 90 -5.50 1.49 -1.52
CA ALA A 90 -4.09 1.44 -1.86
C ALA A 90 -3.28 1.62 -0.58
N HIS A 91 -2.20 0.86 -0.45
CA HIS A 91 -1.31 0.96 0.70
C HIS A 91 0.15 0.79 0.29
N ILE A 92 1.04 1.47 1.01
CA ILE A 92 2.48 1.32 0.79
C ILE A 92 3.27 1.65 2.05
N ARG A 93 4.39 0.96 2.22
CA ARG A 93 5.40 1.32 3.19
C ARG A 93 6.39 2.31 2.58
N GLY A 94 6.63 3.42 3.27
CA GLY A 94 7.70 4.36 2.99
C GLY A 94 8.67 4.47 4.17
N ALA A 95 9.70 5.30 4.00
CA ALA A 95 10.63 5.64 5.08
C ALA A 95 11.07 7.11 5.00
N THR A 96 11.14 7.78 6.14
CA THR A 96 11.69 9.15 6.21
C THR A 96 13.20 9.16 5.95
N VAL A 97 13.76 10.34 5.79
CA VAL A 97 15.23 10.53 5.68
C VAL A 97 15.99 9.98 6.88
N THR A 98 15.36 9.99 8.07
CA THR A 98 15.88 9.38 9.30
C THR A 98 15.53 7.89 9.44
N LYS A 99 15.17 7.23 8.34
CA LYS A 99 14.86 5.78 8.23
C LYS A 99 13.66 5.33 9.07
N VAL A 100 12.77 6.25 9.43
CA VAL A 100 11.54 5.90 10.13
C VAL A 100 10.56 5.36 9.14
N GLN A 101 10.16 4.10 9.31
CA GLN A 101 9.17 3.50 8.43
C GLN A 101 7.78 3.98 8.80
N PHE A 102 6.96 4.19 7.77
CA PHE A 102 5.55 4.50 7.90
C PHE A 102 4.77 3.73 6.85
N MET A 103 3.52 3.42 7.16
CA MET A 103 2.52 2.94 6.22
C MET A 103 1.67 4.13 5.77
N THR A 104 1.34 4.18 4.50
CA THR A 104 0.28 5.05 3.97
C THR A 104 -0.86 4.17 3.51
N VAL A 105 -2.10 4.55 3.83
CA VAL A 105 -3.32 3.92 3.35
C VAL A 105 -4.24 5.01 2.83
N MET A 106 -4.74 4.86 1.61
CA MET A 106 -5.56 5.87 0.95
C MET A 106 -6.42 5.26 -0.15
N SER A 107 -7.33 6.09 -0.67
CA SER A 107 -8.25 5.69 -1.75
C SER A 107 -9.16 4.53 -1.33
N GLY A 108 -9.89 3.91 -2.26
CA GLY A 108 -10.80 2.81 -1.95
C GLY A 108 -12.11 3.28 -1.30
N PHE A 109 -12.73 2.38 -0.55
CA PHE A 109 -14.09 2.55 -0.03
C PHE A 109 -14.15 2.47 1.49
N ARG A 110 -15.01 3.29 2.06
CA ARG A 110 -15.38 3.32 3.48
C ARG A 110 -16.31 2.17 3.82
N ALA A 111 -16.59 2.02 5.11
CA ALA A 111 -17.50 0.99 5.64
C ALA A 111 -18.93 1.10 5.08
N ASP A 112 -19.38 2.33 4.78
CA ASP A 112 -20.70 2.60 4.19
C ASP A 112 -20.76 2.33 2.67
N GLY A 113 -19.66 1.86 2.07
CA GLY A 113 -19.54 1.59 0.64
C GLY A 113 -19.22 2.81 -0.22
N ASN A 114 -19.23 4.02 0.33
CA ASN A 114 -18.88 5.23 -0.40
C ASN A 114 -17.35 5.35 -0.56
N ALA A 115 -16.92 6.13 -1.55
CA ALA A 115 -15.52 6.46 -1.77
C ALA A 115 -14.90 7.14 -0.54
N SER A 116 -13.73 6.67 -0.12
CA SER A 116 -12.93 7.38 0.89
C SER A 116 -12.33 8.63 0.29
N THR A 117 -12.26 9.70 1.08
CA THR A 117 -11.74 11.01 0.67
C THR A 117 -10.45 11.37 1.40
N SER A 118 -9.85 10.39 2.08
CA SER A 118 -8.76 10.60 3.03
C SER A 118 -7.49 9.83 2.71
N VAL A 119 -6.39 10.38 3.20
CA VAL A 119 -5.06 9.79 3.22
C VAL A 119 -4.66 9.62 4.68
N TRP A 120 -4.27 8.42 5.06
CA TRP A 120 -3.91 8.05 6.42
C TRP A 120 -2.47 7.55 6.48
N SER A 121 -1.81 7.79 7.61
CA SER A 121 -0.48 7.25 7.86
C SER A 121 -0.34 6.68 9.26
N SER A 122 0.50 5.66 9.39
CA SER A 122 0.86 5.06 10.68
C SER A 122 2.33 4.67 10.71
N GLU A 123 3.00 4.91 11.82
CA GLU A 123 4.35 4.41 12.08
C GLU A 123 4.35 3.08 12.85
N ASN A 124 3.19 2.59 13.30
CA ASN A 124 3.12 1.45 14.20
C ASN A 124 1.95 0.48 13.95
N GLY A 125 1.00 0.82 13.07
CA GLY A 125 -0.18 0.03 12.75
C GLY A 125 -1.32 0.08 13.77
N LEU A 126 -1.09 0.60 14.98
CA LEU A 126 -2.11 0.74 16.03
C LEU A 126 -2.77 2.13 16.02
N GLN A 127 -1.98 3.15 15.70
CA GLN A 127 -2.41 4.55 15.65
C GLN A 127 -2.31 5.04 14.23
N TRP A 128 -3.43 5.49 13.69
CA TRP A 128 -3.53 6.02 12.33
C TRP A 128 -3.85 7.50 12.41
N PHE A 129 -3.09 8.29 11.68
CA PHE A 129 -3.21 9.74 11.64
C PHE A 129 -3.81 10.15 10.31
N LEU A 130 -4.84 10.99 10.35
CA LEU A 130 -5.40 11.63 9.17
C LEU A 130 -4.39 12.64 8.63
N VAL A 131 -3.81 12.36 7.47
CA VAL A 131 -2.84 13.25 6.81
C VAL A 131 -3.57 14.33 6.03
N ARG A 132 -4.61 13.95 5.31
CA ARG A 132 -5.41 14.83 4.45
C ARG A 132 -6.80 14.24 4.24
N GLN A 133 -7.82 15.09 4.19
CA GLN A 133 -9.17 14.71 3.76
C GLN A 133 -9.75 15.78 2.83
N GLN A 134 -10.02 15.41 1.58
CA GLN A 134 -10.63 16.31 0.60
C GLN A 134 -11.11 15.49 -0.59
N ALA A 135 -12.42 15.53 -0.85
CA ALA A 135 -13.07 14.76 -1.93
C ALA A 135 -12.54 15.09 -3.33
N SER A 136 -12.02 16.30 -3.54
CA SER A 136 -11.47 16.73 -4.82
C SER A 136 -10.01 16.34 -5.05
N LEU A 137 -9.40 15.55 -4.16
CA LEU A 137 -8.05 15.04 -4.40
C LEU A 137 -8.07 14.06 -5.58
N PRO A 138 -7.12 14.14 -6.51
CA PRO A 138 -7.14 13.29 -7.70
C PRO A 138 -6.76 11.82 -7.42
N VAL A 139 -6.40 11.51 -6.18
CA VAL A 139 -5.84 10.22 -5.76
C VAL A 139 -6.70 9.49 -4.73
N VAL A 140 -7.90 10.01 -4.41
CA VAL A 140 -8.84 9.41 -3.45
C VAL A 140 -10.08 8.90 -4.17
N GLY A 141 -10.81 7.98 -3.53
CA GLY A 141 -12.03 7.40 -4.10
C GLY A 141 -11.82 6.52 -5.34
N LEU A 142 -10.59 6.04 -5.53
CA LEU A 142 -10.22 5.14 -6.61
C LEU A 142 -10.14 3.70 -6.11
N LYS A 143 -10.68 2.77 -6.89
CA LYS A 143 -10.43 1.34 -6.70
C LYS A 143 -9.25 0.86 -7.54
N GLY A 144 -8.54 -0.15 -7.05
CA GLY A 144 -7.36 -0.70 -7.75
C GLY A 144 -6.27 0.34 -8.01
N ASN A 145 -6.19 1.38 -7.20
CA ASN A 145 -5.15 2.40 -7.34
C ASN A 145 -3.78 1.81 -7.00
N ASN A 146 -2.79 2.13 -7.84
CA ASN A 146 -1.44 1.64 -7.66
C ASN A 146 -0.63 2.73 -6.94
N LEU A 147 -0.14 2.41 -5.74
CA LEU A 147 0.59 3.34 -4.88
C LEU A 147 1.99 2.79 -4.58
N VAL A 148 3.02 3.60 -4.80
CA VAL A 148 4.41 3.25 -4.52
C VAL A 148 5.14 4.35 -3.78
N TYR A 149 6.16 3.97 -3.01
CA TYR A 149 7.12 4.90 -2.41
C TYR A 149 8.45 4.76 -3.13
N TYR A 150 8.85 5.79 -3.89
CA TYR A 150 9.99 5.75 -4.79
C TYR A 150 10.72 7.10 -4.80
N GLY A 151 12.06 7.07 -4.69
CA GLY A 151 12.88 8.29 -4.64
C GLY A 151 12.50 9.25 -3.50
N GLY A 152 11.97 8.73 -2.39
CA GLY A 152 11.48 9.54 -1.25
C GLY A 152 10.10 10.17 -1.46
N ASN A 153 9.40 9.83 -2.54
CA ASN A 153 8.08 10.37 -2.86
C ASN A 153 7.02 9.26 -2.84
N LEU A 154 5.80 9.59 -2.45
CA LEU A 154 4.65 8.75 -2.78
C LEU A 154 4.26 9.02 -4.22
N ILE A 155 3.97 7.99 -4.99
CA ILE A 155 3.50 8.07 -6.36
C ILE A 155 2.24 7.25 -6.48
N SER A 156 1.14 7.89 -6.88
CA SER A 156 -0.13 7.28 -7.21
C SER A 156 -0.28 7.26 -8.72
N LEU A 157 -0.57 6.09 -9.30
CA LEU A 157 -0.77 5.92 -10.74
C LEU A 157 -1.96 5.01 -11.00
N GLY A 158 -2.79 5.40 -11.97
CA GLY A 158 -3.96 4.62 -12.32
C GLY A 158 -5.02 4.57 -11.20
N GLY A 159 -5.87 3.56 -11.30
CA GLY A 159 -7.06 3.37 -10.50
C GLY A 159 -8.32 3.73 -11.27
N ILE A 160 -9.45 3.27 -10.76
CA ILE A 160 -10.76 3.48 -11.35
C ILE A 160 -11.58 4.32 -10.40
N ALA A 161 -12.05 5.48 -10.86
CA ALA A 161 -12.93 6.35 -10.09
C ALA A 161 -14.28 5.68 -9.82
N SER A 162 -15.05 6.21 -8.88
CA SER A 162 -16.41 5.74 -8.57
C SER A 162 -17.36 5.78 -9.77
N THR A 163 -17.10 6.63 -10.77
CA THR A 163 -17.84 6.69 -12.04
C THR A 163 -17.52 5.54 -13.01
N GLY A 164 -16.52 4.71 -12.71
CA GLY A 164 -16.00 3.67 -13.60
C GLY A 164 -14.94 4.17 -14.57
N SER A 165 -14.61 5.47 -14.56
CA SER A 165 -13.57 6.04 -15.40
C SER A 165 -12.18 5.72 -14.86
N TYR A 166 -11.25 5.38 -15.75
CA TYR A 166 -9.86 5.18 -15.41
C TYR A 166 -9.13 6.51 -15.20
N VAL A 167 -8.26 6.55 -14.20
CA VAL A 167 -7.31 7.64 -14.02
C VAL A 167 -6.10 7.38 -14.90
N THR A 168 -5.83 8.29 -15.83
CA THR A 168 -4.72 8.18 -16.80
C THR A 168 -3.56 9.12 -16.48
N THR A 169 -3.56 9.70 -15.28
CA THR A 169 -2.53 10.63 -14.81
C THR A 169 -1.87 10.06 -13.55
N ALA A 170 -0.55 10.18 -13.48
CA ALA A 170 0.20 9.87 -12.27
C ALA A 170 0.44 11.14 -11.45
N TYR A 171 0.36 10.99 -10.13
CA TYR A 171 0.57 12.07 -9.17
C TYR A 171 1.65 11.68 -8.20
N LEU A 172 2.45 12.65 -7.76
CA LEU A 172 3.43 12.48 -6.71
C LEU A 172 3.15 13.39 -5.52
N SER A 173 3.52 12.91 -4.33
CA SER A 173 3.55 13.69 -3.12
C SER A 173 4.95 13.64 -2.50
N LYS A 174 5.49 14.83 -2.21
CA LYS A 174 6.78 15.03 -1.54
C LYS A 174 6.64 15.20 -0.03
N ASP A 175 5.41 15.31 0.46
CA ASP A 175 5.08 15.71 1.83
C ASP A 175 4.19 14.67 2.52
N HIS A 176 4.47 13.40 2.25
CA HIS A 176 3.81 12.24 2.86
C HIS A 176 2.30 12.16 2.64
N GLY A 177 1.81 12.68 1.50
CA GLY A 177 0.42 12.57 1.08
C GLY A 177 -0.44 13.78 1.41
N LYS A 178 0.15 14.88 1.90
CA LYS A 178 -0.60 16.12 2.20
C LYS A 178 -0.96 16.89 0.94
N GLN A 179 -0.03 17.02 0.00
CA GLN A 179 -0.20 17.64 -1.31
C GLN A 179 0.18 16.67 -2.42
N TRP A 180 -0.49 16.79 -3.56
CA TRP A 180 -0.29 15.96 -4.73
C TRP A 180 -0.18 16.84 -5.97
N ILE A 181 0.86 16.60 -6.76
CA ILE A 181 1.11 17.29 -8.03
C ILE A 181 1.28 16.25 -9.13
N ALA A 182 1.03 16.64 -10.39
CA ALA A 182 1.35 15.78 -11.52
C ALA A 182 2.84 15.41 -11.50
N VAL A 183 3.15 14.19 -11.91
CA VAL A 183 4.54 13.76 -12.11
C VAL A 183 5.23 14.62 -13.19
N PRO A 184 6.57 14.79 -13.15
CA PRO A 184 7.29 15.48 -14.22
C PRO A 184 7.01 14.84 -15.58
N GLU A 185 6.89 15.64 -16.64
CA GLU A 185 6.56 15.15 -18.01
C GLU A 185 7.51 14.05 -18.54
N LYS A 186 8.74 14.01 -18.03
CA LYS A 186 9.74 13.00 -18.40
C LYS A 186 9.47 11.62 -17.79
N TRP A 187 8.49 11.50 -16.89
CA TRP A 187 8.07 10.25 -16.27
C TRP A 187 6.98 9.61 -17.12
N VAL A 188 7.35 8.62 -17.93
CA VAL A 188 6.42 7.97 -18.85
C VAL A 188 6.02 6.61 -18.31
N PHE A 189 4.79 6.46 -17.81
CA PHE A 189 4.30 5.16 -17.34
C PHE A 189 3.63 4.40 -18.49
N PRO A 190 4.13 3.22 -18.91
CA PRO A 190 3.56 2.47 -20.02
C PRO A 190 2.09 2.17 -19.80
N ASP A 191 1.29 2.28 -20.85
CA ASP A 191 -0.14 1.95 -20.87
C ASP A 191 -1.00 2.71 -19.84
N LEU A 192 -0.47 3.72 -19.14
CA LEU A 192 -1.24 4.55 -18.20
C LEU A 192 -2.40 5.26 -18.91
N GLU A 193 -2.19 5.72 -20.14
CA GLU A 193 -3.21 6.35 -20.98
C GLU A 193 -4.34 5.39 -21.36
N ALA A 194 -4.07 4.08 -21.40
CA ALA A 194 -5.08 3.06 -21.61
C ALA A 194 -5.87 2.75 -20.32
N GLY A 195 -5.47 3.30 -19.18
CA GLY A 195 -6.13 3.13 -17.90
C GLY A 195 -5.67 1.87 -17.19
N LEU A 196 -4.83 2.05 -16.16
CA LEU A 196 -4.28 0.96 -15.35
C LEU A 196 -4.96 0.85 -14.00
N ALA A 197 -5.16 -0.37 -13.51
CA ALA A 197 -5.61 -0.63 -12.15
C ALA A 197 -5.17 -2.02 -11.67
N TYR A 198 -5.23 -2.25 -10.36
CA TYR A 198 -4.98 -3.56 -9.72
C TYR A 198 -3.62 -4.20 -10.07
N GLY A 199 -2.63 -3.37 -10.39
CA GLY A 199 -1.25 -3.79 -10.61
C GLY A 199 -0.52 -4.05 -9.29
N THR A 200 0.48 -4.92 -9.35
CA THR A 200 1.42 -5.11 -8.25
C THR A 200 2.68 -4.31 -8.50
N LEU A 201 3.17 -3.58 -7.50
CA LEU A 201 4.35 -2.74 -7.59
C LEU A 201 5.48 -3.26 -6.70
N LEU A 202 6.71 -3.19 -7.19
CA LEU A 202 7.91 -3.48 -6.40
C LEU A 202 8.96 -2.40 -6.65
N VAL A 203 9.60 -1.94 -5.58
CA VAL A 203 10.81 -1.12 -5.67
C VAL A 203 12.01 -1.98 -5.30
N GLU A 204 12.89 -2.17 -6.29
CA GLU A 204 14.14 -2.90 -6.13
C GLU A 204 15.27 -1.89 -5.93
N GLN A 205 16.01 -2.03 -4.82
CA GLN A 205 17.21 -1.26 -4.55
C GLN A 205 18.43 -2.09 -4.92
N VAL A 206 19.24 -1.59 -5.85
CA VAL A 206 20.47 -2.22 -6.30
C VAL A 206 21.64 -1.33 -5.92
N GLU A 207 22.57 -1.88 -5.14
CA GLU A 207 23.80 -1.19 -4.78
C GLU A 207 24.63 -0.90 -6.04
N ASP A 208 25.05 0.36 -6.18
CA ASP A 208 25.96 0.79 -7.25
C ASP A 208 27.26 1.27 -6.63
N THR A 209 28.16 0.31 -6.45
CA THR A 209 29.49 0.52 -5.87
C THR A 209 30.38 1.43 -6.71
N VAL A 210 30.04 1.67 -7.99
CA VAL A 210 30.82 2.54 -8.90
C VAL A 210 30.48 4.01 -8.67
N ASN A 211 29.22 4.33 -8.42
CA ASN A 211 28.74 5.71 -8.26
C ASN A 211 28.43 6.09 -6.81
N ASP A 212 28.68 5.19 -5.86
CA ASP A 212 28.40 5.36 -4.42
C ASP A 212 26.97 5.83 -4.13
N LYS A 213 26.03 5.36 -4.96
CA LYS A 213 24.61 5.73 -4.94
C LYS A 213 23.74 4.58 -5.39
N ASP A 214 22.95 4.02 -4.48
CA ASP A 214 21.99 2.98 -4.82
C ASP A 214 21.09 3.39 -5.99
N ARG A 215 20.88 2.46 -6.92
CA ARG A 215 19.91 2.60 -8.00
C ARG A 215 18.58 2.04 -7.55
N LEU A 216 17.54 2.82 -7.70
CA LEU A 216 16.17 2.37 -7.47
C LEU A 216 15.54 1.98 -8.80
N PHE A 217 15.01 0.76 -8.87
CA PHE A 217 14.20 0.29 -9.96
C PHE A 217 12.74 0.15 -9.53
N PHE A 218 11.86 0.68 -10.35
CA PHE A 218 10.42 0.52 -10.20
C PHE A 218 9.95 -0.61 -11.11
N TRP A 219 9.21 -1.56 -10.54
CA TRP A 219 8.60 -2.66 -11.26
C TRP A 219 7.08 -2.60 -11.15
N TYR A 220 6.40 -2.88 -12.26
CA TYR A 220 4.96 -3.02 -12.35
C TYR A 220 4.62 -4.40 -12.93
N PHE A 221 3.74 -5.15 -12.27
CA PHE A 221 3.32 -6.49 -12.66
C PHE A 221 1.81 -6.58 -12.83
N GLY A 222 1.38 -6.97 -14.01
CA GLY A 222 0.03 -7.38 -14.36
C GLY A 222 -1.07 -6.35 -14.02
N GLY A 223 -2.20 -6.86 -13.55
CA GLY A 223 -3.38 -6.04 -13.25
C GLY A 223 -4.30 -5.90 -14.46
N GLU A 224 -5.00 -4.78 -14.50
CA GLU A 224 -6.04 -4.47 -15.48
C GLU A 224 -5.60 -3.29 -16.36
N THR A 225 -5.87 -3.39 -17.65
CA THR A 225 -5.75 -2.29 -18.61
C THR A 225 -7.05 -2.16 -19.38
N ALA A 226 -7.73 -1.01 -19.28
CA ALA A 226 -9.00 -0.76 -19.98
C ALA A 226 -10.07 -1.86 -19.79
N GLY A 227 -10.22 -2.43 -18.60
CA GLY A 227 -11.18 -3.52 -18.36
C GLY A 227 -10.59 -4.92 -18.52
N GLN A 228 -9.38 -5.05 -19.06
CA GLN A 228 -8.80 -6.33 -19.46
C GLN A 228 -7.64 -6.73 -18.56
N ILE A 229 -7.75 -7.91 -17.96
CA ILE A 229 -6.65 -8.51 -17.19
C ILE A 229 -5.48 -8.78 -18.15
N ASN A 230 -4.27 -8.40 -17.74
CA ASN A 230 -3.07 -8.72 -18.49
C ASN A 230 -1.89 -9.08 -17.56
N GLY A 231 -0.91 -9.78 -18.12
CA GLY A 231 0.30 -10.22 -17.43
C GLY A 231 1.55 -9.42 -17.79
N LYS A 232 1.40 -8.17 -18.24
CA LYS A 232 2.55 -7.35 -18.66
C LYS A 232 3.43 -7.03 -17.45
N VAL A 233 4.75 -6.97 -17.69
CA VAL A 233 5.74 -6.58 -16.68
C VAL A 233 6.56 -5.42 -17.21
N TRP A 234 6.72 -4.38 -16.40
CA TRP A 234 7.54 -3.22 -16.75
C TRP A 234 8.58 -2.93 -15.68
N LYS A 235 9.73 -2.41 -16.12
CA LYS A 235 10.84 -1.96 -15.25
C LYS A 235 11.29 -0.56 -15.66
N ALA A 236 11.49 0.33 -14.69
CA ALA A 236 12.06 1.68 -14.87
C ALA A 236 13.14 2.00 -13.83
N CYS A 237 13.97 3.01 -14.10
CA CYS A 237 15.07 3.50 -13.25
C CYS A 237 15.05 5.04 -13.16
N GLU A 238 15.55 5.59 -12.05
CA GLU A 238 15.37 6.99 -11.64
C GLU A 238 16.01 8.01 -12.60
N TYR A 239 17.15 7.68 -13.22
CA TYR A 239 17.88 8.62 -14.07
C TYR A 239 17.26 8.85 -15.45
N HIS A 240 16.40 7.94 -15.88
CA HIS A 240 15.52 8.08 -17.03
C HIS A 240 14.40 7.08 -16.80
N MET A 241 13.22 7.51 -16.37
CA MET A 241 12.03 6.64 -16.39
C MET A 241 11.56 6.43 -17.83
N LEU A 242 12.44 5.83 -18.62
CA LEU A 242 12.23 5.21 -19.91
C LEU A 242 12.05 3.73 -19.60
N PHE A 243 10.80 3.29 -19.62
CA PHE A 243 10.48 1.88 -19.40
C PHE A 243 10.87 1.08 -20.63
N GLN A 244 11.61 0.00 -20.43
CA GLN A 244 11.89 -0.97 -21.48
C GLN A 244 10.95 -2.16 -21.29
N ARG A 245 10.20 -2.50 -22.35
CA ARG A 245 9.41 -3.74 -22.39
C ARG A 245 10.37 -4.92 -22.30
N ARG A 246 10.16 -5.80 -21.33
CA ARG A 246 10.80 -7.12 -21.28
C ARG A 246 9.83 -8.19 -21.74
#